data_AF-A0A2W2DEF1-F1
#
_entry.id   AF-A0A2W2DEF1-F1
#
_cell.length_a   1.000
_cell.length_b   1.000
_cell.length_c   1.000
_cell.angle_alpha   90.00
_cell.angle_beta   90.00
_cell.angle_gamma   90.00
#
_symmetry.space_group_name_H-M   'P 1'
#
loop_
_entity.id
_entity.type
_entity.pdbx_description
1 polymer ?
#
loop_
_entity_poly.entity_id
_entity_poly.type
_entity_poly.pdbx_seq_one_letter_code
_entity_poly.pdbx_strand_id
1 'polypeptide(L)'
;LRVHGVSGTSAEALLDHPIVTRVAGDDNAGFYRPRPGFGISDRPGGLEVEAYRWGALTAGATVRTLSLLFLLPFMLVNLSVWTRPATGGTGGLIGPLCRLLAASLTAAFVLSVVGVTVDIVGWQCAPYRPCVRGRGYLGWLADMPLGPRLAVLALVPIGALRLLWWLGERSARAFEAFPAARGQDR
;
A
#
# COMPACT_ATOMS: atom_id res chain seq x y z
N LEU A 1 9.79 23.30 12.19
CA LEU A 1 10.02 22.05 11.44
C LEU A 1 11.17 22.26 10.45
N ARG A 2 12.17 21.38 10.45
CA ARG A 2 13.24 21.32 9.44
C ARG A 2 12.98 20.11 8.55
N VAL A 3 13.14 20.26 7.24
CA VAL A 3 12.92 19.18 6.26
C VAL A 3 14.10 19.12 5.31
N HIS A 4 14.62 17.93 5.04
CA HIS A 4 15.68 17.78 4.05
C HIS A 4 15.12 17.78 2.62
N GLY A 5 15.91 18.29 1.67
CA GLY A 5 15.66 18.12 0.24
C GLY A 5 15.93 16.67 -0.21
N VAL A 6 16.07 16.41 -1.52
CA VAL A 6 16.20 15.04 -2.04
C VAL A 6 17.51 14.34 -1.61
N SER A 7 18.47 15.07 -1.03
CA SER A 7 19.80 14.59 -0.62
C SER A 7 19.84 13.59 0.54
N GLY A 8 18.69 13.25 1.14
CA GLY A 8 18.61 12.21 2.17
C GLY A 8 19.37 12.53 3.46
N THR A 9 19.52 13.82 3.80
CA THR A 9 20.26 14.29 4.98
C THR A 9 19.74 13.65 6.27
N SER A 10 20.65 13.23 7.15
CA SER A 10 20.30 12.58 8.42
C SER A 10 19.60 13.54 9.38
N ALA A 11 18.85 12.99 10.35
CA ALA A 11 18.11 13.81 11.31
C ALA A 11 19.06 14.58 12.25
N GLU A 12 20.22 14.01 12.56
CA GLU A 12 21.30 14.59 13.36
C GLU A 12 21.87 15.83 12.65
N ALA A 13 22.18 15.71 11.36
CA ALA A 13 22.67 16.82 10.55
C ALA A 13 21.59 17.89 10.34
N LEU A 14 20.30 17.51 10.25
CA LEU A 14 19.20 18.46 10.11
C LEU A 14 18.96 19.25 11.40
N LEU A 15 19.10 18.60 12.56
CA LEU A 15 18.91 19.20 13.87
C LEU A 15 20.18 19.87 14.39
N ASP A 16 21.32 19.64 13.74
CA ASP A 16 22.65 20.01 14.22
C ASP A 16 22.90 19.49 15.64
N HIS A 17 22.55 18.21 15.85
CA HIS A 17 22.59 17.59 17.16
C HIS A 17 22.94 16.10 17.06
N PRO A 18 23.94 15.61 17.83
CA PRO A 18 24.44 14.23 17.69
C PRO A 18 23.48 13.16 18.21
N ILE A 19 22.59 13.50 19.15
CA ILE A 19 21.66 12.56 19.76
C ILE A 19 20.22 13.00 19.50
N VAL A 20 19.53 12.26 18.63
CA VAL A 20 18.14 12.51 18.24
C VAL A 20 17.28 11.27 18.51
N THR A 21 16.00 11.48 18.80
CA THR A 21 15.01 10.43 19.04
C THR A 21 13.82 10.61 18.12
N ARG A 22 13.32 9.51 17.53
CA ARG A 22 12.09 9.53 16.75
C ARG A 22 10.89 9.70 17.68
N VAL A 23 10.08 10.73 17.42
CA VAL A 23 8.88 11.05 18.20
C VAL A 23 7.59 10.65 17.49
N ALA A 24 7.62 10.55 16.16
CA ALA A 24 6.49 10.09 15.35
C ALA A 24 6.96 9.51 14.01
N GLY A 25 6.12 8.68 13.38
CA GLY A 25 6.42 8.00 12.13
C GLY A 25 7.27 6.73 12.29
N ASP A 26 7.88 6.28 11.20
CA ASP A 26 8.62 5.02 11.11
C ASP A 26 10.07 5.21 10.62
N ASP A 27 10.74 4.11 10.27
CA ASP A 27 12.11 4.13 9.75
C ASP A 27 12.21 4.72 8.33
N ASN A 28 11.09 4.76 7.59
CA ASN A 28 11.04 5.27 6.21
C ASN A 28 10.78 6.78 6.17
N ALA A 29 9.82 7.23 6.99
CA ALA A 29 9.45 8.61 7.16
C ALA A 29 9.10 8.91 8.62
N GLY A 30 9.83 9.82 9.25
CA GLY A 30 9.67 10.07 10.69
C GLY A 30 10.04 11.49 11.12
N PHE A 31 9.44 11.90 12.23
CA PHE A 31 9.75 13.12 12.96
C PHE A 31 10.75 12.82 14.06
N TYR A 32 11.81 13.60 14.12
CA TYR A 32 12.91 13.45 15.07
C TYR A 32 13.05 14.73 15.88
N ARG A 33 13.37 14.58 17.17
CA ARG A 33 13.71 15.68 18.08
C ARG A 33 15.05 15.40 18.76
N PRO A 34 15.82 16.42 19.17
CA PRO A 34 16.96 16.22 20.06
C PRO A 34 16.51 15.54 21.36
N ARG A 35 17.32 14.64 21.90
CA ARG A 35 16.99 13.97 23.17
C ARG A 35 16.87 15.01 24.31
N PRO A 36 15.87 14.90 25.20
CA PRO A 36 15.78 15.75 26.40
C PRO A 36 17.09 15.75 27.20
N GLY A 37 17.56 16.92 27.62
CA GLY A 37 18.84 17.10 28.32
C GLY A 37 20.05 17.31 27.40
N PHE A 38 19.90 17.09 26.10
CA PHE A 38 20.86 17.46 25.07
C PHE A 38 20.22 18.49 24.11
N GLY A 39 19.51 19.47 24.67
CA GLY A 39 18.74 20.43 23.90
C GLY A 39 19.60 21.53 23.26
N ILE A 40 19.05 22.16 22.22
CA ILE A 40 19.64 23.34 21.57
C ILE A 40 19.65 24.48 22.60
N SER A 41 20.85 24.91 23.00
CA SER A 41 21.07 25.87 24.10
C SER A 41 20.66 27.31 23.79
N ASP A 42 20.21 27.61 22.57
CA ASP A 42 20.14 28.99 22.07
C ASP A 42 18.79 29.35 21.41
N ARG A 43 17.66 28.98 22.04
CA ARG A 43 16.33 29.35 21.53
C ARG A 43 15.38 30.01 22.52
N PRO A 44 14.49 30.90 22.02
CA PRO A 44 13.38 31.44 22.80
C PRO A 44 12.53 30.29 23.36
N GLY A 45 12.22 30.37 24.66
CA GLY A 45 11.39 29.36 25.33
C GLY A 45 10.04 29.16 24.63
N GLY A 46 9.66 27.90 24.42
CA GLY A 46 8.35 27.51 23.86
C GLY A 46 8.37 27.02 22.40
N LEU A 47 9.50 27.09 21.68
CA LEU A 47 9.63 26.56 20.32
C LEU A 47 10.37 25.21 20.30
N GLU A 48 9.63 24.13 20.07
CA GLU A 48 10.22 22.82 19.77
C GLU A 48 10.62 22.74 18.29
N VAL A 49 11.86 22.28 18.02
CA VAL A 49 12.33 22.04 16.65
C VAL A 49 12.41 20.56 16.37
N GLU A 50 11.63 20.17 15.37
CA GLU A 50 11.58 18.81 14.84
C GLU A 50 12.22 18.76 13.45
N ALA A 51 12.83 17.63 13.14
CA ALA A 51 13.27 17.28 11.80
C ALA A 51 12.34 16.22 11.21
N TYR A 52 11.83 16.47 10.01
CA TYR A 52 11.13 15.46 9.23
C TYR A 52 12.10 14.85 8.22
N ARG A 53 12.34 13.54 8.35
CA ARG A 53 13.19 12.74 7.47
C ARG A 53 12.31 11.81 6.64
N TRP A 54 12.48 11.81 5.32
CA TRP A 54 11.71 11.02 4.36
C TRP A 54 12.57 10.37 3.26
N GLY A 55 13.91 10.45 3.36
CA GLY A 55 14.83 10.00 2.31
C GLY A 55 14.78 8.51 1.97
N ALA A 56 14.27 7.66 2.86
CA ALA A 56 14.04 6.24 2.56
C ALA A 56 12.82 6.01 1.65
N LEU A 57 11.96 7.01 1.45
CA LEU A 57 10.87 6.95 0.46
C LEU A 57 11.35 7.17 -0.98
N THR A 58 12.55 7.67 -1.24
CA THR A 58 13.05 7.83 -2.62
C THR A 58 14.03 6.72 -3.01
N ALA A 59 14.66 6.07 -2.03
CA ALA A 59 15.62 5.00 -2.26
C ALA A 59 14.98 3.61 -2.02
N GLY A 60 14.72 2.87 -3.11
CA GLY A 60 14.96 1.42 -3.10
C GLY A 60 13.80 0.44 -3.31
N ALA A 61 14.25 -0.73 -3.78
CA ALA A 61 13.64 -2.05 -4.01
C ALA A 61 12.84 -2.27 -5.32
N THR A 62 13.31 -3.24 -6.12
CA THR A 62 12.56 -3.87 -7.23
C THR A 62 11.17 -4.34 -6.80
N VAL A 63 11.05 -4.84 -5.56
CA VAL A 63 9.77 -5.19 -4.94
C VAL A 63 8.84 -3.98 -4.89
N ARG A 64 9.35 -2.79 -4.56
CA ARG A 64 8.57 -1.56 -4.53
C ARG A 64 8.15 -1.13 -5.93
N THR A 65 9.00 -1.29 -6.96
CA THR A 65 8.64 -1.02 -8.36
C THR A 65 7.54 -1.98 -8.86
N LEU A 66 7.63 -3.27 -8.55
CA LEU A 66 6.61 -4.26 -8.90
C LEU A 66 5.30 -4.02 -8.15
N SER A 67 5.36 -3.78 -6.85
CA SER A 67 4.19 -3.41 -6.04
C SER A 67 3.56 -2.13 -6.56
N LEU A 68 4.35 -1.12 -6.94
CA LEU A 68 3.85 0.08 -7.58
C LEU A 68 3.13 -0.29 -8.86
N LEU A 69 3.75 -1.00 -9.81
CA LEU A 69 3.12 -1.32 -11.09
C LEU A 69 1.77 -2.04 -10.94
N PHE A 70 1.69 -3.05 -10.07
CA PHE A 70 0.46 -3.82 -9.88
C PHE A 70 -0.59 -3.10 -9.03
N LEU A 71 -0.18 -2.35 -8.00
CA LEU A 71 -1.10 -1.69 -7.07
C LEU A 71 -1.40 -0.23 -7.46
N LEU A 72 -0.70 0.34 -8.44
CA LEU A 72 -0.86 1.74 -8.88
C LEU A 72 -2.33 2.12 -9.10
N PRO A 73 -3.13 1.36 -9.88
CA PRO A 73 -4.53 1.72 -10.08
C PRO A 73 -5.31 1.77 -8.76
N PHE A 74 -5.06 0.84 -7.84
CA PHE A 74 -5.70 0.82 -6.51
C PHE A 74 -5.24 1.97 -5.62
N MET A 75 -3.96 2.32 -5.67
CA MET A 75 -3.40 3.44 -4.90
C MET A 75 -3.95 4.79 -5.38
N LEU A 76 -4.05 4.99 -6.69
CA LEU A 76 -4.60 6.22 -7.27
C LEU A 76 -6.07 6.43 -6.90
N VAL A 77 -6.87 5.35 -6.92
CA VAL A 77 -8.27 5.44 -6.49
C VAL A 77 -8.37 5.73 -4.99
N ASN A 78 -7.56 5.08 -4.15
CA ASN A 78 -7.51 5.41 -2.73
C ASN A 78 -7.12 6.88 -2.51
N LEU A 79 -6.08 7.37 -3.19
CA LEU A 79 -5.65 8.77 -3.12
C LEU A 79 -6.77 9.73 -3.51
N SER A 80 -7.53 9.43 -4.57
CA SER A 80 -8.61 10.27 -5.07
C SER A 80 -9.70 10.55 -4.02
N VAL A 81 -9.97 9.58 -3.14
CA VAL A 81 -10.92 9.73 -2.03
C VAL A 81 -10.41 10.75 -1.00
N TRP A 82 -9.11 10.72 -0.72
CA TRP A 82 -8.48 11.59 0.28
C TRP A 82 -8.23 13.01 -0.22
N THR A 83 -7.87 13.18 -1.51
CA THR A 83 -7.60 14.48 -2.14
C THR A 83 -8.85 15.29 -2.46
N ARG A 84 -10.04 14.79 -2.09
CA ARG A 84 -11.30 15.50 -2.29
C ARG A 84 -11.30 16.83 -1.50
N PRO A 85 -11.48 17.99 -2.17
CA PRO A 85 -11.61 19.28 -1.47
C PRO A 85 -12.82 19.28 -0.54
N ALA A 86 -12.67 19.88 0.64
CA ALA A 86 -13.77 20.09 1.60
C ALA A 86 -14.69 21.25 1.17
N THR A 87 -15.09 21.29 -0.10
CA THR A 87 -16.00 22.31 -0.63
C THR A 87 -17.43 21.76 -0.55
N GLY A 88 -18.33 22.51 0.09
CA GLY A 88 -19.73 22.15 0.32
C GLY A 88 -20.64 22.10 -0.92
N GLY A 89 -20.09 21.72 -2.10
CA GLY A 89 -20.80 21.57 -3.36
C GLY A 89 -20.83 20.11 -3.87
N THR A 90 -20.78 19.90 -5.20
CA THR A 90 -20.86 18.62 -5.97
C THR A 90 -19.95 17.47 -5.50
N GLY A 91 -19.13 17.68 -4.47
CA GLY A 91 -18.34 16.63 -3.83
C GLY A 91 -19.15 15.41 -3.41
N GLY A 92 -20.46 15.54 -3.14
CA GLY A 92 -21.33 14.41 -2.76
C GLY A 92 -21.29 13.23 -3.73
N LEU A 93 -21.09 13.47 -5.03
CA LEU A 93 -21.04 12.44 -6.08
C LEU A 93 -19.65 11.83 -6.29
N ILE A 94 -18.58 12.55 -5.92
CA ILE A 94 -17.20 12.11 -6.11
C ILE A 94 -16.91 10.86 -5.27
N GLY A 95 -17.36 10.85 -4.01
CA GLY A 95 -17.20 9.68 -3.12
C GLY A 95 -17.79 8.38 -3.71
N PRO A 96 -19.08 8.38 -4.09
CA PRO A 96 -19.71 7.25 -4.79
C PRO A 96 -19.00 6.85 -6.08
N LEU A 97 -18.59 7.80 -6.92
CA LEU A 97 -17.87 7.51 -8.17
C LEU A 97 -16.51 6.85 -7.92
N CYS A 98 -15.74 7.35 -6.95
CA CYS A 98 -14.47 6.73 -6.54
C CYS A 98 -14.68 5.30 -6.01
N ARG A 99 -15.76 5.05 -5.24
CA ARG A 99 -16.11 3.70 -4.78
C ARG A 99 -16.50 2.78 -5.94
N LEU A 100 -17.28 3.28 -6.90
CA LEU A 100 -17.66 2.50 -8.09
C LEU A 100 -16.43 2.15 -8.94
N LEU A 101 -15.51 3.11 -9.12
CA LEU A 101 -14.25 2.89 -9.83
C LEU A 101 -13.37 1.86 -9.10
N ALA A 102 -13.25 1.97 -7.77
CA ALA A 102 -12.54 1.00 -6.94
C ALA A 102 -13.13 -0.42 -7.08
N ALA A 103 -14.46 -0.53 -7.00
CA ALA A 103 -15.18 -1.78 -7.16
C ALA A 103 -14.96 -2.39 -8.55
N SER A 104 -15.04 -1.57 -9.60
CA SER A 104 -14.84 -1.98 -10.99
C SER A 104 -13.41 -2.50 -11.23
N LEU A 105 -12.40 -1.80 -10.71
CA LEU A 105 -11.00 -2.24 -10.81
C LEU A 105 -10.76 -3.55 -10.05
N THR A 106 -11.32 -3.68 -8.86
CA THR A 106 -11.23 -4.92 -8.07
C THR A 106 -11.89 -6.08 -8.81
N ALA A 107 -13.08 -5.86 -9.39
CA ALA A 107 -13.77 -6.86 -10.18
C ALA A 107 -12.97 -7.28 -11.42
N ALA A 108 -12.44 -6.32 -12.19
CA ALA A 108 -11.63 -6.59 -13.37
C ALA A 108 -10.36 -7.40 -13.02
N PHE A 109 -9.70 -7.05 -11.92
CA PHE A 109 -8.53 -7.79 -11.43
C PHE A 109 -8.89 -9.23 -11.05
N VAL A 110 -9.94 -9.43 -10.24
CA VAL A 110 -10.37 -10.76 -9.81
C VAL A 110 -10.83 -11.60 -11.00
N LEU A 111 -11.60 -11.03 -11.92
CA LEU A 111 -12.05 -11.72 -13.13
C LEU A 111 -10.86 -12.15 -14.00
N SER A 112 -9.82 -11.33 -14.10
CA SER A 112 -8.59 -11.69 -14.81
C SER A 112 -7.89 -12.88 -14.14
N VAL A 113 -7.80 -12.89 -12.81
CA VAL A 113 -7.22 -14.02 -12.05
C VAL A 113 -8.05 -15.28 -12.22
N VAL A 114 -9.38 -15.19 -12.14
CA VAL A 114 -10.31 -16.31 -12.38
C VAL A 114 -10.14 -16.85 -13.81
N GLY A 115 -10.07 -15.98 -14.82
CA GLY A 115 -9.86 -16.36 -16.21
C GLY A 115 -8.56 -17.13 -16.42
N VAL A 116 -7.46 -16.69 -15.82
CA VAL A 116 -6.17 -17.40 -15.93
C VAL A 116 -6.19 -18.73 -15.17
N THR A 117 -6.69 -18.73 -13.93
CA THR A 117 -6.57 -19.88 -13.04
C THR A 117 -7.65 -20.92 -13.29
N VAL A 118 -8.92 -20.54 -13.20
CA VAL A 118 -10.05 -21.45 -13.27
C VAL A 118 -10.34 -21.83 -14.71
N ASP A 119 -10.38 -20.86 -15.62
CA ASP A 119 -10.73 -21.12 -17.03
C ASP A 119 -9.53 -21.66 -17.82
N ILE A 120 -8.45 -20.89 -18.01
CA ILE A 120 -7.32 -21.34 -18.84
C ILE A 120 -6.63 -22.57 -18.24
N VAL A 121 -6.22 -22.54 -16.97
CA VAL A 121 -5.49 -23.67 -16.37
C VAL A 121 -6.43 -24.83 -16.02
N GLY A 122 -7.53 -24.53 -15.32
CA GLY A 122 -8.44 -25.54 -14.77
C GLY A 122 -9.42 -26.14 -15.78
N TRP A 123 -9.96 -25.35 -16.69
CA TRP A 123 -10.96 -25.82 -17.65
C TRP A 123 -10.30 -26.25 -18.97
N GLN A 124 -9.43 -25.42 -19.54
CA GLN A 124 -8.91 -25.63 -20.90
C GLN A 124 -7.61 -26.44 -20.96
N CYS A 125 -6.60 -26.11 -20.13
CA CYS A 125 -5.26 -26.69 -20.22
C CYS A 125 -5.16 -28.10 -19.63
N ALA A 126 -5.70 -28.32 -18.42
CA ALA A 126 -5.58 -29.60 -17.72
C ALA A 126 -6.08 -30.84 -18.52
N PRO A 127 -7.23 -30.80 -19.23
CA PRO A 127 -7.65 -31.93 -20.06
C PRO A 127 -6.92 -32.01 -21.42
N TYR A 128 -6.20 -30.97 -21.84
CA TYR A 128 -5.57 -30.90 -23.15
C TYR A 128 -4.12 -31.41 -23.11
N ARG A 129 -3.88 -32.64 -23.58
CA ARG A 129 -2.56 -33.31 -23.52
C ARG A 129 -1.38 -32.47 -24.02
N PRO A 130 -1.47 -31.70 -25.11
CA PRO A 130 -0.36 -30.85 -25.55
C PRO A 130 -0.02 -29.72 -24.56
N CYS A 131 -0.99 -29.21 -23.79
CA CYS A 131 -0.73 -28.18 -22.78
C CYS A 131 0.07 -28.73 -21.59
N VAL A 132 -0.26 -29.94 -21.14
CA VAL A 132 0.38 -30.59 -19.99
C VAL A 132 1.70 -31.28 -20.34
N ARG A 133 1.94 -31.57 -21.63
CA ARG A 133 3.17 -32.22 -22.10
C ARG A 133 4.38 -31.36 -21.77
N GLY A 134 5.33 -31.92 -21.01
CA GLY A 134 6.52 -31.19 -20.55
C GLY A 134 6.30 -30.30 -19.32
N ARG A 135 5.08 -30.26 -18.76
CA ARG A 135 4.73 -29.49 -17.56
C ARG A 135 4.36 -30.42 -16.41
N GLY A 136 5.33 -31.18 -15.90
CA GLY A 136 5.12 -32.16 -14.82
C GLY A 136 4.48 -31.58 -13.55
N TYR A 137 4.71 -30.30 -13.28
CA TYR A 137 4.08 -29.58 -12.16
C TYR A 137 2.55 -29.40 -12.30
N LEU A 138 1.98 -29.61 -13.48
CA LEU A 138 0.53 -29.63 -13.72
C LEU A 138 -0.05 -31.05 -13.77
N GLY A 139 0.79 -32.09 -13.72
CA GLY A 139 0.36 -33.49 -13.85
C GLY A 139 -0.66 -33.88 -12.76
N TRP A 140 -0.34 -33.57 -11.50
CA TRP A 140 -1.24 -33.82 -10.36
C TRP A 140 -2.60 -33.11 -10.50
N LEU A 141 -2.62 -31.96 -11.17
CA LEU A 141 -3.84 -31.17 -11.41
C LEU A 141 -4.65 -31.76 -12.56
N ALA A 142 -4.00 -32.34 -13.57
CA ALA A 142 -4.65 -33.04 -14.67
C ALA A 142 -5.26 -34.37 -14.25
N ASP A 143 -4.66 -35.05 -13.26
CA ASP A 143 -5.17 -36.31 -12.69
C ASP A 143 -6.40 -36.11 -11.79
N MET A 144 -6.68 -34.86 -11.36
CA MET A 144 -7.86 -34.55 -10.55
C MET A 144 -9.16 -34.50 -11.38
N PRO A 145 -10.30 -34.93 -10.80
CA PRO A 145 -11.61 -34.69 -11.39
C PRO A 145 -11.90 -33.19 -11.51
N LEU A 146 -12.74 -32.83 -12.48
CA LEU A 146 -13.05 -31.43 -12.82
C LEU A 146 -13.49 -30.60 -11.60
N GLY A 147 -14.41 -31.10 -10.78
CA GLY A 147 -14.94 -30.38 -9.62
C GLY A 147 -13.86 -29.96 -8.61
N PRO A 148 -13.14 -30.93 -7.99
CA PRO A 148 -12.03 -30.64 -7.08
C PRO A 148 -10.94 -29.76 -7.69
N ARG A 149 -10.62 -29.96 -8.98
CA ARG A 149 -9.63 -29.16 -9.69
C ARG A 149 -9.99 -27.67 -9.74
N LEU A 150 -11.23 -27.37 -10.14
CA LEU A 150 -11.71 -25.98 -10.17
C LEU A 150 -11.81 -25.39 -8.76
N ALA A 151 -12.21 -26.19 -7.76
CA ALA A 151 -12.27 -25.76 -6.38
C ALA A 151 -10.89 -25.36 -5.82
N VAL A 152 -9.85 -26.15 -6.09
CA VAL A 152 -8.47 -25.83 -5.69
C VAL A 152 -7.99 -24.56 -6.40
N LEU A 153 -8.25 -24.42 -7.70
CA LEU A 153 -7.83 -23.23 -8.46
C LEU A 153 -8.59 -21.97 -8.05
N ALA A 154 -9.85 -22.10 -7.60
CA ALA A 154 -10.64 -20.99 -7.06
C ALA A 154 -10.07 -20.43 -5.74
N LEU A 155 -9.22 -21.18 -5.03
CA LEU A 155 -8.51 -20.66 -3.85
C LEU A 155 -7.56 -19.51 -4.22
N VAL A 156 -7.05 -19.47 -5.45
CA VAL A 156 -6.15 -18.41 -5.92
C VAL A 156 -6.83 -17.03 -5.96
N PRO A 157 -7.95 -16.82 -6.68
CA PRO A 157 -8.65 -15.54 -6.66
C PRO A 157 -9.21 -15.17 -5.28
N ILE A 158 -9.62 -16.16 -4.47
CA ILE A 158 -10.03 -15.91 -3.06
C ILE A 158 -8.85 -15.39 -2.23
N GLY A 159 -7.67 -16.01 -2.38
CA GLY A 159 -6.45 -15.59 -1.73
C GLY A 159 -6.03 -14.18 -2.17
N ALA A 160 -6.15 -13.86 -3.47
CA ALA A 160 -5.86 -12.54 -4.00
C ALA A 160 -6.79 -11.46 -3.39
N LEU A 161 -8.09 -11.74 -3.28
CA LEU A 161 -9.04 -10.87 -2.58
C LEU A 161 -8.71 -10.67 -1.11
N ARG A 162 -8.40 -11.75 -0.39
CA ARG A 162 -7.97 -11.70 1.02
C ARG A 162 -6.71 -10.88 1.20
N LEU A 163 -5.75 -11.00 0.29
CA LEU A 163 -4.50 -10.24 0.31
C LEU A 163 -4.75 -8.75 0.08
N LEU A 164 -5.56 -8.39 -0.92
CA LEU A 164 -5.94 -7.00 -1.18
C LEU A 164 -6.66 -6.38 0.01
N TRP A 165 -7.60 -7.12 0.61
CA TRP A 165 -8.28 -6.71 1.83
C TRP A 165 -7.28 -6.44 2.97
N TRP A 166 -6.40 -7.41 3.25
CA TRP A 166 -5.41 -7.29 4.32
C TRP A 166 -4.45 -6.11 4.11
N LEU A 167 -3.99 -5.88 2.87
CA LEU A 167 -3.16 -4.72 2.52
C LEU A 167 -3.92 -3.40 2.70
N GLY A 168 -5.20 -3.36 2.33
CA GLY A 168 -6.07 -2.20 2.53
C GLY A 168 -6.26 -1.89 4.01
N GLU A 169 -6.57 -2.90 4.83
CA GLU A 169 -6.78 -2.73 6.26
C GLU A 169 -5.48 -2.34 7.00
N ARG A 170 -4.35 -2.93 6.62
CA ARG A 170 -3.04 -2.57 7.17
C ARG A 170 -2.67 -1.12 6.82
N SER A 171 -2.95 -0.68 5.60
CA SER A 171 -2.67 0.70 5.19
C SER A 171 -3.59 1.69 5.91
N ALA A 172 -4.89 1.41 6.01
CA ALA A 172 -5.84 2.24 6.76
C ALA A 172 -5.40 2.42 8.23
N ARG A 173 -5.09 1.32 8.94
CA ARG A 173 -4.63 1.39 10.34
C ARG A 173 -3.34 2.21 10.52
N ALA A 174 -2.43 2.16 9.55
CA ALA A 174 -1.18 2.91 9.61
C ALA A 174 -1.40 4.44 9.45
N PHE A 175 -2.36 4.84 8.61
CA PHE A 175 -2.67 6.27 8.39
C PHE A 175 -3.66 6.84 9.43
N GLU A 176 -4.58 6.03 9.96
CA GLU A 176 -5.54 6.43 10.99
C GLU A 176 -4.95 6.50 12.41
N ALA A 177 -3.70 6.05 12.60
CA ALA A 177 -2.99 6.15 13.88
C ALA A 177 -2.71 7.61 14.32
N PHE A 178 -3.01 8.59 13.48
CA PHE A 178 -2.92 10.02 13.78
C PHE A 178 -4.32 10.62 13.85
N PRO A 179 -4.85 10.91 15.06
CA PRO A 179 -6.12 11.60 15.20
C PRO A 179 -6.04 12.97 14.52
N ALA A 180 -7.02 13.29 13.66
CA ALA A 180 -7.21 14.66 13.21
C ALA A 180 -7.50 15.54 14.44
N ALA A 181 -6.95 16.76 14.48
CA ALA A 181 -7.28 17.70 15.53
C ALA A 181 -8.79 17.99 15.50
N ARG A 182 -9.44 17.99 16.67
CA ARG A 182 -10.89 18.26 16.80
C ARG A 182 -11.27 19.49 15.97
N GLY A 183 -12.17 19.29 15.01
CA GLY A 183 -12.56 20.29 14.00
C GLY A 183 -12.33 19.84 12.55
N GLN A 184 -11.60 18.74 12.35
CA GLN A 184 -11.44 18.03 11.06
C GLN A 184 -12.06 16.64 11.07
N ASP A 185 -12.94 16.36 12.04
CA ASP A 185 -13.76 15.16 12.02
C ASP A 185 -14.73 15.28 10.83
N ARG A 186 -14.49 14.44 9.82
CA ARG A 186 -15.30 14.28 8.60
C ARG A 186 -16.55 13.47 8.87
#